data_AF-A0A917Z7G4-F1
#
_entry.id   AF-A0A917Z7G4-F1
#
_cell.length_a   1.000
_cell.length_b   1.000
_cell.length_c   1.000
_cell.angle_alpha   90.00
_cell.angle_beta   90.00
_cell.angle_gamma   90.00
#
_symmetry.space_group_name_H-M   'P 1'
#
loop_
_entity.id
_entity.type
_entity.pdbx_description
1 polymer ?
#
loop_
_entity_poly.entity_id
_entity_poly.type
_entity_poly.pdbx_seq_one_letter_code
_entity_poly.pdbx_strand_id
1 'polypeptide(L)' 'MKVQLLVTKTDFSVPNIEREFRHLGIGYQVDYLEDHPDLVARHNIRHSPNILIDGEMAFRYHPTETELKKFFFENKLRH' A
#
# COMPACT_ATOMS: atom_id res chain seq x y z
N MET A 1 1.28 6.83 -11.16
CA MET A 1 0.79 6.25 -9.90
C MET A 1 1.90 5.50 -9.20
N LYS A 2 2.40 6.05 -8.10
CA LYS A 2 3.40 5.45 -7.21
C LYS A 2 2.67 4.76 -6.06
N VAL A 3 2.78 3.44 -5.97
CA VAL A 3 2.19 2.65 -4.88
C VAL A 3 3.27 2.32 -3.87
N GLN A 4 3.04 2.65 -2.60
CA GLN A 4 3.94 2.34 -1.50
C GLN A 4 3.20 1.48 -0.47
N LEU A 5 3.76 0.31 -0.18
CA LEU A 5 3.30 -0.59 0.88
C LEU A 5 4.07 -0.28 2.15
N LEU A 6 3.38 0.32 3.12
CA LEU A 6 3.93 0.68 4.42
C LEU A 6 3.68 -0.41 5.45
N VAL A 7 4.74 -1.09 5.86
CA VAL A 7 4.68 -2.28 6.71
C VAL A 7 5.77 -2.22 7.77
N THR A 8 5.62 -2.99 8.85
CA THR A 8 6.74 -3.24 9.76
C THR A 8 7.59 -4.40 9.24
N LYS A 9 8.85 -4.48 9.67
CA LYS A 9 9.76 -5.60 9.33
C LYS A 9 9.24 -6.95 9.88
N THR A 10 8.34 -6.91 10.85
CA THR A 10 7.68 -8.05 11.47
C THR A 10 6.32 -8.40 10.87
N ASP A 11 5.87 -7.67 9.83
CA ASP A 11 4.55 -7.88 9.24
C ASP A 11 4.56 -9.12 8.32
N PHE A 12 3.84 -10.16 8.73
CA PHE A 12 3.74 -11.42 7.98
C PHE A 12 2.74 -11.36 6.81
N SER A 13 1.97 -10.27 6.67
CA SER A 13 0.99 -10.10 5.59
C SER A 13 1.61 -9.64 4.27
N VAL A 14 2.87 -9.18 4.30
CA VAL A 14 3.61 -8.65 3.14
C VAL A 14 3.59 -9.61 1.95
N PRO A 15 3.97 -10.90 2.07
CA PRO A 15 4.06 -11.78 0.91
C PRO A 15 2.72 -11.98 0.20
N ASN A 16 1.60 -11.94 0.94
CA ASN A 16 0.27 -12.03 0.37
C ASN A 16 -0.07 -10.78 -0.43
N ILE A 17 0.16 -9.58 0.12
CA ILE A 17 -0.09 -8.31 -0.60
C ILE A 17 0.77 -8.22 -1.85
N GLU A 18 2.05 -8.56 -1.74
CA GLU A 18 2.98 -8.57 -2.88
C GLU A 18 2.55 -9.53 -3.99
N ARG A 19 1.92 -10.66 -3.63
CA ARG A 19 1.34 -11.59 -4.61
C ARG A 19 0.16 -10.95 -5.32
N GLU A 20 -0.76 -10.32 -4.61
CA GLU A 20 -1.90 -9.63 -5.20
C GLU A 20 -1.45 -8.50 -6.14
N PHE A 21 -0.49 -7.67 -5.72
CA PHE A 21 0.06 -6.61 -6.56
C PHE A 21 0.72 -7.14 -7.83
N ARG A 22 1.53 -8.21 -7.72
CA ARG A 22 2.14 -8.85 -8.89
C ARG A 22 1.09 -9.46 -9.82
N HIS A 23 0.08 -10.12 -9.28
CA HIS A 23 -1.01 -10.71 -10.06
C HIS A 23 -1.78 -9.65 -10.86
N LEU A 24 -1.96 -8.47 -10.27
CA LEU A 24 -2.63 -7.32 -10.91
C LEU A 24 -1.70 -6.47 -11.80
N GLY A 25 -0.42 -6.81 -11.90
CA GLY A 25 0.57 -6.02 -12.65
C GLY A 25 0.79 -4.61 -12.07
N ILE A 26 0.59 -4.44 -10.76
CA ILE A 26 0.77 -3.18 -10.05
C ILE A 26 2.24 -3.06 -9.67
N GLY A 27 2.89 -1.98 -10.11
CA GLY A 27 4.22 -1.60 -9.63
C GLY A 27 4.11 -0.99 -8.22
N TYR A 28 4.88 -1.52 -7.27
CA TYR A 28 4.89 -1.06 -5.88
C TYR A 28 6.31 -1.02 -5.32
N GLN A 29 6.47 -0.24 -4.25
CA GLN A 29 7.65 -0.22 -3.39
C GLN A 29 7.23 -0.58 -1.96
N VAL A 30 8.06 -1.35 -1.26
CA VAL A 30 7.87 -1.62 0.17
C VAL A 30 8.70 -0.62 0.96
N ASP A 31 8.07 0.12 1.85
CA ASP A 31 8.74 1.04 2.76
C ASP A 31 8.47 0.58 4.20
N TYR A 32 9.55 0.30 4.93
CA TYR A 32 9.44 -0.13 6.31
C TYR A 32 9.21 1.07 7.22
N LEU A 33 8.15 1.02 8.02
CA LEU A 33 7.77 2.12 8.94
C LEU A 33 8.90 2.44 9.94
N GLU A 34 9.70 1.44 10.32
CA GLU A 34 10.86 1.60 11.19
C GLU A 34 11.97 2.46 10.57
N ASP A 35 12.09 2.46 9.25
CA ASP A 35 13.09 3.23 8.51
C ASP A 35 12.57 4.63 8.10
N HIS A 36 11.27 4.89 8.28
CA HIS A 36 10.58 6.11 7.86
C HIS A 36 9.63 6.69 8.94
N PRO A 37 10.17 7.13 10.10
CA PRO A 37 9.35 7.68 11.19
C PRO A 37 8.57 8.95 10.80
N ASP A 38 9.07 9.71 9.82
CA ASP A 38 8.42 10.87 9.22
C ASP A 38 7.11 10.50 8.51
N LEU A 39 7.04 9.36 7.80
CA LEU A 39 5.79 8.87 7.21
C LEU A 39 4.77 8.46 8.28
N VAL A 40 5.25 7.83 9.37
CA VAL A 40 4.40 7.45 10.50
C VAL A 40 3.73 8.68 11.12
N ALA A 41 4.51 9.72 11.39
CA ALA A 41 4.02 10.97 11.97
C ALA A 41 3.08 11.71 11.00
N ARG A 42 3.48 11.87 9.73
CA ARG A 42 2.73 12.62 8.72
C ARG A 42 1.34 12.02 8.45
N HIS A 43 1.23 10.70 8.45
CA HIS A 43 -0.02 10.01 8.15
C HIS A 43 -0.74 9.44 9.39
N ASN A 44 -0.20 9.71 10.59
CA ASN A 44 -0.67 9.19 11.88
C ASN A 44 -0.90 7.66 11.81
N ILE A 45 0.13 6.95 11.35
CA ILE A 45 0.10 5.49 11.20
C ILE A 45 0.27 4.84 12.56
N ARG A 46 -0.60 3.89 12.89
CA ARG A 46 -0.61 3.22 14.21
C ARG A 46 -0.56 1.70 14.12
N HIS A 47 -0.75 1.14 12.94
CA HIS A 47 -0.77 -0.29 12.64
C HIS A 47 -0.29 -0.49 11.21
N SER A 48 0.19 -1.68 10.89
CA SER A 48 0.46 -2.15 9.53
C SER A 48 -0.56 -3.24 9.15
N PRO A 49 -0.77 -3.51 7.84
CA PRO A 49 -0.22 -2.83 6.67
C PRO A 49 -1.01 -1.56 6.28
N ASN A 50 -0.35 -0.59 5.64
CA ASN A 50 -1.00 0.55 4.96
C ASN A 50 -0.50 0.67 3.53
N ILE A 51 -1.29 1.28 2.67
CA ILE A 51 -0.92 1.53 1.27
C ILE A 51 -1.09 3.01 0.98
N LEU A 52 0.01 3.66 0.60
CA LEU A 52 0.00 5.00 0.04
C LEU A 52 -0.03 4.92 -1.49
N ILE A 53 -0.79 5.82 -2.12
CA ILE A 53 -0.82 6.00 -3.57
C ILE A 53 -0.58 7.47 -3.87
N ASP A 54 0.47 7.75 -4.63
CA ASP A 54 0.92 9.11 -4.96
C ASP A 54 1.11 10.01 -3.71
N GLY A 55 1.50 9.39 -2.58
CA GLY A 55 1.73 10.07 -1.30
C GLY A 55 0.48 10.26 -0.44
N GLU A 56 -0.68 9.76 -0.86
CA GLU A 56 -1.93 9.82 -0.11
C GLU A 56 -2.35 8.45 0.44
N MET A 57 -3.00 8.45 1.60
CA MET A 57 -3.45 7.22 2.27
C MET A 57 -4.63 6.61 1.51
N ALA A 58 -4.38 5.54 0.77
CA ALA A 58 -5.40 4.81 0.03
C ALA A 58 -6.05 3.72 0.89
N PHE A 59 -5.24 2.95 1.62
CA PHE A 59 -5.72 1.86 2.47
C PHE A 59 -4.97 1.84 3.80
N ARG A 60 -5.69 1.60 4.89
CA ARG A 60 -5.14 1.39 6.24
C ARG A 60 -5.30 -0.06 6.71
N TYR A 61 -5.55 -0.97 5.77
CA TYR A 61 -5.83 -2.38 6.01
C TYR A 61 -5.31 -3.20 4.82
N HIS A 62 -5.37 -4.52 4.94
CA HIS A 62 -5.08 -5.44 3.84
C HIS A 62 -6.26 -5.45 2.85
N PRO A 63 -6.17 -4.79 1.67
CA PRO A 63 -7.28 -4.76 0.73
C PRO A 63 -7.42 -6.09 0.02
N THR A 64 -8.65 -6.42 -0.36
CA THR A 64 -8.93 -7.57 -1.22
C THR A 64 -8.53 -7.27 -2.67
N GLU A 65 -8.32 -8.33 -3.46
CA GLU A 65 -8.05 -8.20 -4.90
C GLU A 65 -9.13 -7.38 -5.62
N THR A 66 -10.40 -7.54 -5.23
CA THR A 66 -11.54 -6.79 -5.79
C THR A 66 -11.45 -5.30 -5.48
N GLU A 67 -11.10 -4.92 -4.25
CA GLU A 67 -10.92 -3.51 -3.87
C GLU A 67 -9.75 -2.88 -4.61
N LEU A 68 -8.64 -3.61 -4.75
CA LEU A 68 -7.50 -3.17 -5.56
C LEU A 68 -7.92 -2.98 -7.02
N LYS A 69 -8.59 -3.96 -7.63
CA LYS A 69 -9.07 -3.80 -9.02
C LYS A 69 -9.97 -2.58 -9.15
N LYS A 70 -10.94 -2.40 -8.26
CA LYS A 70 -11.86 -1.27 -8.30
C LYS A 70 -11.10 0.07 -8.18
N PHE A 71 -10.24 0.20 -7.17
CA PHE A 71 -9.48 1.42 -6.95
C PHE A 71 -8.59 1.76 -8.14
N PHE A 72 -7.82 0.79 -8.64
CA PHE A 72 -6.88 1.01 -9.73
C PHE A 72 -7.60 1.19 -11.08
N PHE A 73 -8.77 0.58 -11.28
CA PHE A 73 -9.60 0.81 -12.47
C PHE A 73 -10.20 2.21 -12.46
N GLU A 74 -10.79 2.65 -11.34
CA GLU A 74 -11.34 4.00 -11.19
C GLU A 74 -10.27 5.09 -11.30
N ASN A 75 -9.06 4.85 -10.77
CA ASN A 75 -7.96 5.81 -10.87
C ASN A 75 -7.24 5.79 -12.23
N LYS A 76 -7.25 4.66 -12.97
CA LYS A 76 -6.77 4.63 -14.36
C LYS A 76 -7.65 5.45 -15.31
N LEU A 77 -8.93 5.65 -14.99
CA LEU A 77 -9.86 6.46 -15.78
C LEU A 77 -9.67 7.98 -15.59
N ARG A 78 -8.76 8.41 -14.70
CA ARG A 78 -8.45 9.83 -14.45
C ARG A 78 -7.29 10.37 -15.31
N HIS A 79 -6.83 9.63 -16.31
CA HIS A 79 -5.81 10.07 -17.26
C HIS A 79 -6.39 10.32 -18.65
#